data_AF-A0A1W9S9J9-F1
#
_entry.id   AF-A0A1W9S9J9-F1
#
_cell.length_a   1.000
_cell.length_b   1.000
_cell.length_c   1.000
_cell.angle_alpha   90.00
_cell.angle_beta   90.00
_cell.angle_gamma   90.00
#
_symmetry.space_group_name_H-M   'P 1'
#
loop_
_entity.id
_entity.type
_entity.pdbx_description
1 polymer ?
#
loop_
_entity_poly.entity_id
_entity_poly.type
_entity_poly.pdbx_seq_one_letter_code
_entity_poly.pdbx_strand_id
1 'polypeptide(L)' 'MDWFMLFLGFVIAFAFIYFGIRFTFYPVKMVEYLQRMKFKETGQVDKRAKIVSIIMGVLLLIAGLYYLAYVILAIIYSS' A
#
# COMPACT_ATOMS: atom_id res chain seq x y z
N MET A 1 16.91 -14.98 -12.67
CA MET A 1 15.49 -14.56 -12.74
C MET A 1 15.28 -13.72 -13.99
N ASP A 2 14.13 -13.81 -14.66
CA ASP A 2 13.82 -12.88 -15.75
C ASP A 2 13.82 -11.45 -15.19
N TRP A 3 14.59 -10.57 -15.84
CA TRP A 3 14.68 -9.14 -15.48
C TRP A 3 13.31 -8.47 -15.31
N PHE A 4 12.33 -8.95 -16.08
CA PHE A 4 10.94 -8.56 -16.00
C PHE A 4 10.28 -8.86 -14.64
N MET A 5 10.55 -10.02 -14.03
CA MET A 5 9.98 -10.38 -12.72
C MET A 5 10.56 -9.53 -11.59
N LEU A 6 11.87 -9.22 -11.63
CA LEU A 6 12.50 -8.33 -10.66
C LEU A 6 11.93 -6.91 -10.75
N PHE A 7 11.73 -6.41 -11.97
CA PHE A 7 11.11 -5.11 -12.21
C PHE A 7 9.68 -5.05 -11.67
N LEU A 8 8.85 -6.05 -11.97
CA LEU A 8 7.49 -6.16 -11.43
C LEU A 8 7.49 -6.21 -9.90
N GLY A 9 8.40 -6.98 -9.30
CA GLY A 9 8.55 -7.06 -7.86
C GLY A 9 8.83 -5.70 -7.21
N PHE A 10 9.74 -4.91 -7.81
CA PHE A 10 9.99 -3.54 -7.36
C PHE A 10 8.77 -2.64 -7.52
N VAL A 11 8.11 -2.65 -8.68
CA VAL A 11 6.91 -1.82 -8.93
C VAL A 11 5.82 -2.12 -7.90
N ILE A 12 5.58 -3.39 -7.62
CA ILE A 12 4.57 -3.82 -6.64
C ILE A 12 4.97 -3.41 -5.21
N ALA A 13 6.23 -3.62 -4.83
CA ALA A 13 6.74 -3.23 -3.51
C ALA A 13 6.59 -1.72 -3.29
N PHE A 14 7.02 -0.89 -4.26
CA PHE A 14 6.90 0.55 -4.20
C PHE A 14 5.44 1.02 -4.18
N ALA A 15 4.56 0.39 -4.97
CA ALA A 15 3.14 0.69 -4.95
C ALA A 15 2.55 0.42 -3.55
N PHE A 16 2.80 -0.74 -2.97
CA PHE A 16 2.31 -1.09 -1.64
C PHE A 16 2.87 -0.20 -0.54
N ILE A 17 4.16 0.15 -0.60
CA ILE A 17 4.75 1.11 0.35
C ILE A 17 4.08 2.48 0.20
N TYR A 18 3.96 3.00 -1.02
CA TYR A 18 3.35 4.30 -1.29
C TYR A 18 1.91 4.37 -0.78
N PHE A 19 1.08 3.40 -1.13
CA PHE A 19 -0.30 3.34 -0.64
C PHE A 19 -0.35 3.11 0.87
N GLY A 20 0.49 2.24 1.41
CA GLY A 20 0.59 1.97 2.84
C GLY A 20 0.90 3.21 3.67
N ILE A 21 1.90 4.00 3.27
CA ILE A 21 2.20 5.32 3.86
C ILE A 21 0.96 6.22 3.79
N ARG A 22 0.35 6.33 2.61
CA ARG A 22 -0.77 7.27 2.40
C ARG A 22 -2.00 6.91 3.24
N PHE A 23 -2.32 5.62 3.36
CA PHE A 23 -3.41 5.11 4.19
C PHE A 23 -3.13 5.22 5.69
N THR A 24 -1.86 5.14 6.10
CA THR A 24 -1.44 5.22 7.51
C THR A 24 -1.37 6.67 8.01
N PHE A 25 -0.73 7.56 7.24
CA PHE A 25 -0.48 8.95 7.64
C PHE A 25 -1.61 9.92 7.23
N TYR A 26 -2.35 9.60 6.17
CA TYR A 26 -3.47 10.42 5.68
C TYR A 26 -4.80 9.64 5.59
N PRO A 27 -5.21 8.92 6.66
CA PRO A 27 -6.37 8.02 6.60
C PRO A 27 -7.68 8.75 6.31
N VAL A 28 -7.85 9.97 6.84
CA VAL A 28 -9.07 10.77 6.61
C VAL A 28 -9.24 11.12 5.13
N LYS A 29 -8.17 11.62 4.50
CA LYS A 29 -8.19 11.95 3.07
C LYS A 29 -8.40 10.71 2.20
N MET A 30 -7.85 9.57 2.59
CA MET A 30 -8.04 8.32 1.83
C MET A 30 -9.46 7.77 1.96
N VAL A 31 -10.02 7.75 3.16
CA VAL A 31 -11.40 7.31 3.35
C VAL A 31 -12.36 8.24 2.60
N GLU A 32 -12.14 9.55 2.66
CA GLU A 32 -12.95 10.51 1.91
C GLU A 32 -12.83 10.30 0.40
N TYR A 33 -11.62 10.07 -0.11
CA TYR A 33 -11.40 9.75 -1.53
C TYR A 33 -12.14 8.48 -1.96
N LEU A 34 -12.08 7.42 -1.14
CA LEU A 34 -12.78 6.16 -1.40
C LEU A 34 -14.31 6.32 -1.32
N GLN A 35 -14.81 7.11 -0.37
CA GLN A 35 -16.22 7.44 -0.24
C GLN A 35 -16.72 8.22 -1.45
N ARG A 36 -15.98 9.24 -1.90
CA ARG A 36 -16.31 10.00 -3.12
C ARG A 36 -16.36 9.10 -4.36
N MET A 37 -15.39 8.18 -4.52
CA MET A 37 -15.38 7.26 -5.66
C MET A 37 -16.55 6.27 -5.64
N LYS A 38 -16.86 5.71 -4.47
CA LYS A 38 -17.85 4.62 -4.36
C LYS A 38 -19.29 5.10 -4.22
N PHE A 39 -19.52 6.15 -3.42
CA PHE A 39 -20.85 6.58 -3.00
C PHE A 39 -21.24 7.97 -3.52
N LYS A 40 -20.31 8.72 -4.15
CA LYS A 40 -20.50 10.13 -4.58
C LYS A 40 -20.92 11.10 -3.46
N GLU A 41 -20.90 10.66 -2.21
CA GLU A 41 -21.21 11.46 -1.03
C GLU A 41 -19.94 11.79 -0.24
N THR A 42 -19.91 13.01 0.29
CA THR A 42 -18.87 13.53 1.19
C THR A 42 -19.48 13.75 2.57
N GLY A 43 -19.87 12.65 3.22
CA GLY A 43 -20.29 12.66 4.63
C GLY A 43 -19.09 12.76 5.58
N GLN A 44 -19.35 12.97 6.87
CA GLN A 44 -18.29 12.90 7.88
C GLN A 44 -17.67 11.48 7.90
N VAL A 45 -16.34 11.44 7.88
CA VAL A 45 -15.59 10.19 7.99
C VAL A 45 -15.78 9.60 9.39
N ASP A 46 -16.39 8.41 9.45
CA ASP A 46 -16.55 7.66 10.69
C ASP A 46 -15.16 7.36 11.31
N LYS A 47 -15.04 7.53 12.64
CA LYS A 47 -13.85 7.17 13.42
C LYS A 47 -13.46 5.70 13.19
N ARG A 48 -14.44 4.81 12.99
CA ARG A 48 -14.18 3.39 12.67
C ARG A 48 -13.50 3.23 11.30
N ALA A 49 -13.99 3.96 10.29
CA ALA A 49 -13.41 3.92 8.95
C ALA A 49 -11.97 4.46 8.94
N LYS A 50 -11.68 5.49 9.75
CA LYS A 50 -10.31 5.97 9.96
C LYS A 50 -9.39 4.88 10.52
N ILE A 51 -9.83 4.15 11.55
CA ILE A 51 -9.03 3.07 12.15
C ILE A 51 -8.79 1.95 11.14
N VAL A 52 -9.82 1.54 10.40
CA VAL A 52 -9.69 0.52 9.34
C VAL A 52 -8.70 0.96 8.27
N SER A 53 -8.75 2.21 7.84
CA SER A 53 -7.77 2.77 6.87
C SER A 53 -6.34 2.68 7.39
N ILE A 54 -6.11 2.99 8.67
CA ILE A 54 -4.78 2.89 9.28
C ILE A 54 -4.31 1.43 9.30
N ILE A 55 -5.18 0.49 9.71
CA ILE A 55 -4.85 -0.95 9.73
C ILE A 55 -4.51 -1.43 8.31
N MET A 56 -5.31 -1.06 7.31
CA MET A 56 -5.02 -1.37 5.91
C MET A 56 -3.68 -0.79 5.46
N GLY A 57 -3.38 0.46 5.86
CA GLY A 57 -2.11 1.11 5.55
C GLY A 57 -0.91 0.37 6.14
N VAL A 58 -1.00 -0.07 7.40
CA VAL A 58 0.03 -0.85 8.07
C VAL A 58 0.21 -2.21 7.39
N LEU A 59 -0.87 -2.90 7.03
CA LEU A 59 -0.79 -4.18 6.30
C LEU A 59 -0.12 -4.01 4.92
N LEU A 60 -0.47 -2.95 4.19
CA LEU A 60 0.15 -2.60 2.91
C LEU A 60 1.64 -2.31 3.06
N LEU A 61 2.04 -1.61 4.12
CA LEU A 61 3.46 -1.37 4.43
C LEU A 61 4.22 -2.67 4.68
N ILE A 62 3.67 -3.55 5.51
CA ILE A 62 4.29 -4.85 5.82
C ILE A 62 4.43 -5.68 4.53
N ALA A 63 3.37 -5.76 3.71
CA ALA A 63 3.42 -6.46 2.44
C ALA A 63 4.45 -5.85 1.48
N GLY A 64 4.50 -4.51 1.37
CA GLY A 64 5.47 -3.81 0.53
C GLY A 64 6.92 -4.06 0.95
N LEU A 65 7.20 -4.02 2.26
CA LEU A 65 8.52 -4.35 2.82
C LEU A 65 8.88 -5.82 2.59
N TYR A 66 7.92 -6.73 2.72
CA TYR A 66 8.12 -8.16 2.43
C TYR A 66 8.52 -8.39 0.97
N TYR A 67 7.78 -7.79 0.02
CA TYR A 67 8.12 -7.88 -1.40
C TYR A 67 9.46 -7.24 -1.71
N LEU A 68 9.79 -6.10 -1.10
CA LEU A 68 11.10 -5.47 -1.25
C LEU A 68 12.23 -6.40 -0.79
N ALA A 69 12.10 -7.01 0.39
CA ALA A 69 13.07 -7.95 0.92
C ALA A 69 13.23 -9.19 0.01
N TYR A 70 12.12 -9.71 -0.51
CA TYR A 70 12.14 -10.82 -1.47
C TYR A 70 12.90 -10.47 -2.75
N VAL A 71 12.65 -9.28 -3.31
CA VAL A 71 13.34 -8.80 -4.52
C VAL A 71 14.84 -8.62 -4.25
N ILE A 72 15.22 -8.06 -3.09
CA ILE A 72 16.63 -7.92 -2.70
C ILE A 72 17.30 -9.28 -2.59
N LEU A 73 16.68 -10.24 -1.91
CA LEU A 73 17.20 -11.61 -1.81
C LEU A 73 17.32 -12.26 -3.19
N ALA A 74 16.32 -12.08 -4.05
CA ALA A 74 16.36 -12.60 -5.41
C ALA A 74 17.51 -12.02 -6.23
N ILE A 75 17.88 -10.75 -6.04
CA ILE A 75 19.07 -10.16 -6.66
C ILE A 75 20.35 -10.80 -6.12
N ILE A 76 20.45 -10.93 -4.80
CA ILE A 76 21.64 -11.51 -4.13
C ILE A 76 21.87 -12.96 -4.55
N TYR A 77 20.82 -13.80 -4.58
CA TYR A 77 20.93 -15.22 -4.92
C TYR A 77 20.91 -15.50 -6.43
N SER A 78 20.53 -14.53 -7.26
CA SER A 78 20.58 -14.64 -8.73
C SER A 78 21.88 -14.07 -9.32
N SER A 79 22.76 -13.51 -8.49
CA SER A 79 24.12 -13.06 -8.83
C SER A 79 25.14 -14.17 -8.57
#